data_AF-Q18F08-F1
#
_entry.id   AF-Q18F08-F1
#
_cell.length_a   1.000
_cell.length_b   1.000
_cell.length_c   1.000
_cell.angle_alpha   90.00
_cell.angle_beta   90.00
_cell.angle_gamma   90.00
#
_symmetry.space_group_name_H-M   'P 1'
#
loop_
_entity.id
_entity.type
_entity.pdbx_description
1 polymer ?
#
loop_
_entity_poly.entity_id
_entity_poly.type
_entity_poly.pdbx_seq_one_letter_code
_entity_poly.pdbx_strand_id
1 'polypeptide(L)'
;MRGETLPGTDNSTNTPDQIILHVDMDCFYASCERLREPALRDVPVVIGMGYEPGETFGAVATASYEAREYGIESAQPISHALERLPRADVDEPNGADDTDTESNPSGYYRSVDLDFYQSVAAEVKDILHDCADVVREVSIDEAYLDITDRTAWQQTESGDRTLAEGYARYVKQRIMRTVGVPASVGVAPNMSAAKIASDHQKPDGLVVIEPGSVASFLSPLPVESIHGVGPVTADRLSELEVRTAGDLATADRKRLTEVLDSRAETLSKRAMGNDNREVTPTGKPQSLSRESAFAAATEDEAQKRDAISGLATDVAARANQRGALYQTIGIKIVIPPYEVRTRERSLSGPIEDADLVVDVACELLSEFEEEAARKIGVRVSNLSFAAADQAQLDACEWDSDRSCVPTAPVDDAPDDNNTKDINEYPHQPYSSGQVSLGEFGTEHD
;
A
#
# COMPACT_ATOMS: atom_id res chain seq x y z
N MET A 1 44.23 34.63 -12.78
CA MET A 1 42.96 35.22 -13.23
C MET A 1 41.89 34.16 -13.01
N ARG A 2 41.34 34.11 -11.80
CA ARG A 2 40.06 34.73 -11.41
C ARG A 2 38.86 33.96 -11.95
N GLY A 3 38.37 33.07 -11.10
CA GLY A 3 36.96 32.79 -10.88
C GLY A 3 36.78 32.67 -9.38
N GLU A 4 37.00 33.79 -8.67
CA GLU A 4 36.66 33.90 -7.25
C GLU A 4 35.13 33.76 -7.15
N THR A 5 34.65 32.66 -6.58
CA THR A 5 33.27 32.53 -6.16
C THR A 5 32.99 33.63 -5.13
N LEU A 6 31.98 34.44 -5.38
CA LEU A 6 31.56 35.50 -4.47
C LEU A 6 31.20 34.89 -3.11
N PRO A 7 31.71 35.42 -1.98
CA PRO A 7 31.25 35.00 -0.67
C PRO A 7 29.84 35.56 -0.47
N GLY A 8 28.84 34.68 -0.36
CA GLY A 8 27.45 35.07 -0.07
C GLY A 8 26.36 34.48 -0.96
N THR A 9 26.64 33.52 -1.84
CA THR A 9 25.58 32.66 -2.38
C THR A 9 25.50 31.41 -1.52
N ASP A 10 24.69 31.50 -0.46
CA ASP A 10 24.14 30.29 0.14
C ASP A 10 23.45 29.51 -0.98
N ASN A 11 24.01 28.35 -1.33
CA ASN A 11 23.35 27.36 -2.19
C ASN A 11 22.19 26.68 -1.42
N SER A 12 21.55 27.36 -0.48
CA SER A 12 20.17 27.06 -0.11
C SER A 12 19.31 27.55 -1.28
N THR A 13 19.17 26.71 -2.30
CA THR A 13 17.96 26.74 -3.13
C THR A 13 16.80 26.86 -2.15
N ASN A 14 16.14 28.02 -2.18
CA ASN A 14 15.06 28.43 -1.31
C ASN A 14 13.79 27.65 -1.71
N THR A 15 13.90 26.33 -1.75
CA THR A 15 12.76 25.45 -1.83
C THR A 15 12.12 25.54 -0.45
N PRO A 16 10.86 26.00 -0.34
CA PRO A 16 10.18 25.99 0.95
C PRO A 16 10.27 24.58 1.55
N ASP A 17 10.51 24.50 2.86
CA ASP A 17 10.53 23.22 3.55
C ASP A 17 9.24 22.45 3.21
N GLN A 18 9.40 21.22 2.72
CA GLN A 18 8.27 20.38 2.31
C GLN A 18 7.26 20.26 3.46
N ILE A 19 5.99 20.04 3.13
CA ILE A 19 4.95 19.77 4.10
C ILE A 19 4.33 18.44 3.74
N ILE A 20 4.79 17.40 4.43
CA ILE A 20 4.36 16.03 4.18
C ILE A 20 3.35 15.64 5.26
N LEU A 21 2.18 15.21 4.83
CA LEU A 21 1.28 14.43 5.68
C LEU A 21 1.56 12.95 5.50
N HIS A 22 1.57 12.24 6.61
CA HIS A 22 1.35 10.80 6.61
C HIS A 22 0.01 10.53 7.29
N VAL A 23 -0.88 9.85 6.59
CA VAL A 23 -2.24 9.54 7.05
C VAL A 23 -2.38 8.03 7.15
N ASP A 24 -2.80 7.55 8.32
CA ASP A 24 -2.90 6.12 8.64
C ASP A 24 -4.22 5.86 9.39
N MET A 25 -5.08 5.00 8.84
CA MET A 25 -6.38 4.70 9.47
C MET A 25 -6.20 3.78 10.68
N ASP A 26 -6.80 4.17 11.80
CA ASP A 26 -6.61 3.44 13.05
C ASP A 26 -7.36 2.11 13.04
N CYS A 27 -6.64 1.01 13.31
CA CYS A 27 -7.17 -0.36 13.33
C CYS A 27 -8.11 -0.66 12.15
N PHE A 28 -7.70 -0.31 10.93
CA PHE A 28 -8.59 -0.11 9.78
C PHE A 28 -9.67 -1.19 9.57
N TYR A 29 -9.33 -2.48 9.58
CA TYR A 29 -10.34 -3.54 9.37
C TYR A 29 -11.36 -3.62 10.52
N ALA A 30 -10.94 -3.45 11.77
CA ALA A 30 -11.86 -3.40 12.91
C ALA A 30 -12.73 -2.13 12.84
N SER A 31 -12.18 -1.01 12.40
CA SER A 31 -12.93 0.23 12.14
C SER A 31 -13.96 0.05 11.02
N CYS A 32 -13.64 -0.71 9.96
CA CYS A 32 -14.60 -1.08 8.91
C CYS A 32 -15.72 -1.96 9.46
N GLU A 33 -15.41 -2.97 10.27
CA GLU A 33 -16.44 -3.80 10.92
C GLU A 33 -17.36 -2.98 11.82
N ARG A 34 -16.84 -1.97 12.52
CA ARG A 34 -17.64 -1.04 13.34
C ARG A 34 -18.58 -0.14 12.53
N LEU A 35 -18.27 0.11 11.25
CA LEU A 35 -19.18 0.79 10.34
C LEU A 35 -20.36 -0.13 9.97
N ARG A 36 -20.06 -1.39 9.68
CA ARG A 36 -21.06 -2.41 9.30
C ARG A 36 -21.92 -2.87 10.47
N GLU A 37 -21.32 -3.00 11.65
CA GLU A 37 -21.93 -3.53 12.87
C GLU A 37 -21.70 -2.56 14.04
N PRO A 38 -22.61 -1.60 14.27
CA PRO A 38 -22.46 -0.59 15.32
C PRO A 38 -22.33 -1.14 16.75
N ALA A 39 -22.77 -2.38 16.99
CA ALA A 39 -22.62 -3.07 18.28
C ALA A 39 -21.14 -3.37 18.62
N LEU A 40 -20.24 -3.34 17.63
CA LEU A 40 -18.80 -3.55 17.80
C LEU A 40 -18.03 -2.30 18.26
N ARG A 41 -18.74 -1.18 18.52
CA ARG A 41 -18.11 0.04 19.04
C ARG A 41 -17.72 -0.14 20.50
N ASP A 42 -16.55 0.37 20.84
CA ASP A 42 -16.01 0.40 22.21
C ASP A 42 -15.85 -0.99 22.87
N VAL A 43 -15.82 -2.06 22.05
CA VAL A 43 -15.59 -3.44 22.50
C VAL A 43 -14.37 -4.04 21.81
N PRO A 44 -13.72 -5.04 22.41
CA PRO A 44 -12.60 -5.73 21.77
C PRO A 44 -13.00 -6.45 20.49
N VAL A 45 -12.36 -6.11 19.38
CA VAL A 45 -12.59 -6.74 18.06
C VAL A 45 -11.27 -7.26 17.50
N VAL A 46 -11.30 -8.49 17.01
CA VAL A 46 -10.18 -9.17 16.35
C VAL A 46 -10.60 -9.62 14.96
N ILE A 47 -9.88 -9.19 13.95
CA ILE A 47 -10.10 -9.59 12.56
C ILE A 47 -9.06 -10.64 12.20
N GLY A 48 -9.49 -11.84 11.81
CA GLY A 48 -8.62 -12.98 11.52
C GLY A 48 -8.46 -13.25 10.03
N MET A 49 -7.21 -13.34 9.57
CA MET A 49 -6.85 -13.83 8.24
C MET A 49 -6.81 -15.36 8.25
N GLY A 50 -7.58 -15.99 7.37
CA GLY A 50 -7.74 -17.45 7.34
C GLY A 50 -8.41 -18.00 8.59
N TYR A 51 -9.13 -17.16 9.33
CA TYR A 51 -9.96 -17.52 10.46
C TYR A 51 -11.39 -17.75 9.98
N GLU A 52 -12.03 -18.79 10.49
CA GLU A 52 -13.47 -19.02 10.33
C GLU A 52 -14.14 -19.04 11.72
N PRO A 53 -15.40 -18.57 11.85
CA PRO A 53 -16.13 -18.64 13.11
C PRO A 53 -16.18 -20.07 13.63
N GLY A 54 -15.77 -20.29 14.89
CA GLY A 54 -15.63 -21.63 15.46
C GLY A 54 -14.17 -22.08 15.57
N GLU A 55 -13.30 -21.67 14.66
CA GLU A 55 -11.96 -22.24 14.49
C GLU A 55 -10.87 -21.56 15.30
N THR A 56 -9.81 -22.29 15.65
CA THR A 56 -8.68 -21.75 16.44
C THR A 56 -7.46 -21.38 15.59
N PHE A 57 -7.51 -21.66 14.29
CA PHE A 57 -6.43 -21.38 13.36
C PHE A 57 -6.60 -20.01 12.67
N GLY A 58 -5.55 -19.59 11.96
CA GLY A 58 -5.45 -18.29 11.33
C GLY A 58 -4.52 -17.35 12.09
N ALA A 59 -4.38 -16.14 11.57
CA ALA A 59 -3.57 -15.09 12.18
C ALA A 59 -4.39 -13.82 12.36
N VAL A 60 -4.09 -13.05 13.40
CA VAL A 60 -4.68 -11.72 13.60
C VAL A 60 -4.24 -10.80 12.47
N ALA A 61 -5.18 -10.37 11.63
CA ALA A 61 -4.95 -9.35 10.61
C ALA A 61 -4.88 -7.97 11.26
N THR A 62 -5.90 -7.64 12.07
CA THR A 62 -5.91 -6.44 12.91
C THR A 62 -6.64 -6.74 14.21
N ALA A 63 -6.25 -6.03 15.27
CA ALA A 63 -6.94 -6.02 16.55
C ALA A 63 -7.27 -4.56 16.90
N SER A 64 -8.46 -4.32 17.43
CA SER A 64 -8.87 -3.01 17.96
C SER A 64 -8.00 -2.60 19.16
N TYR A 65 -8.00 -1.32 19.55
CA TYR A 65 -7.18 -0.87 20.69
C TYR A 65 -7.57 -1.57 21.98
N GLU A 66 -8.87 -1.79 22.20
CA GLU A 66 -9.41 -2.52 23.35
C GLU A 66 -8.93 -3.98 23.37
N ALA A 67 -8.82 -4.63 22.20
CA ALA A 67 -8.24 -5.97 22.10
C ALA A 67 -6.72 -5.98 22.34
N ARG A 68 -6.01 -4.91 21.92
CA ARG A 68 -4.56 -4.75 22.14
C ARG A 68 -4.20 -4.58 23.62
N GLU A 69 -5.12 -4.08 24.46
CA GLU A 69 -4.91 -4.02 25.93
C GLU A 69 -4.72 -5.41 26.54
N TYR A 70 -5.28 -6.46 25.91
CA TYR A 70 -5.05 -7.86 26.28
C TYR A 70 -3.79 -8.45 25.61
N GLY A 71 -2.97 -7.61 24.98
CA GLY A 71 -1.73 -7.99 24.30
C GLY A 71 -1.93 -8.76 23.00
N ILE A 72 -3.10 -8.60 22.37
CA ILE A 72 -3.39 -9.14 21.04
C ILE A 72 -2.83 -8.19 20.00
N GLU A 73 -1.90 -8.68 19.18
CA GLU A 73 -1.24 -7.89 18.14
C GLU A 73 -1.42 -8.54 16.77
N SER A 74 -1.28 -7.73 15.72
CA SER A 74 -1.26 -8.24 14.35
C SER A 74 -0.17 -9.29 14.15
N ALA A 75 -0.40 -10.22 13.22
CA ALA A 75 0.44 -11.37 12.90
C ALA A 75 0.56 -12.45 14.01
N GLN A 76 -0.05 -12.28 15.17
CA GLN A 76 -0.14 -13.34 16.17
C GLN A 76 -1.12 -14.46 15.72
N PRO A 77 -0.90 -15.73 16.13
CA PRO A 77 -1.86 -16.80 15.89
C PRO A 77 -3.20 -16.53 16.59
N ILE A 78 -4.31 -16.89 15.94
CA ILE A 78 -5.66 -16.75 16.54
C ILE A 78 -5.79 -17.57 17.83
N SER A 79 -5.17 -18.75 17.89
CA SER A 79 -5.16 -19.57 19.11
C SER A 79 -4.62 -18.80 20.32
N HIS A 80 -3.55 -18.04 20.14
CA HIS A 80 -2.94 -17.21 21.18
C HIS A 80 -3.84 -16.04 21.58
N ALA A 81 -4.52 -15.43 20.60
CA ALA A 81 -5.51 -14.39 20.88
C ALA A 81 -6.68 -14.94 21.72
N LEU A 82 -7.20 -16.13 21.37
CA LEU A 82 -8.31 -16.78 22.08
C LEU A 82 -7.97 -17.22 23.50
N GLU A 83 -6.71 -17.57 23.76
CA GLU A 83 -6.21 -17.88 25.12
C GLU A 83 -6.24 -16.65 26.03
N ARG A 84 -5.98 -15.45 25.46
CA ARG A 84 -5.96 -14.19 26.21
C ARG A 84 -7.32 -13.50 26.31
N LEU A 85 -8.12 -13.63 25.26
CA LEU A 85 -9.43 -13.01 25.13
C LEU A 85 -10.41 -14.01 24.49
N PRO A 86 -11.14 -14.78 25.31
CA PRO A 86 -12.16 -15.71 24.82
C PRO A 86 -13.21 -15.04 23.93
N ARG A 87 -13.91 -15.83 23.10
CA ARG A 87 -14.94 -15.29 22.20
C ARG A 87 -16.16 -14.80 22.99
N ALA A 88 -16.68 -13.66 22.62
CA ALA A 88 -18.00 -13.21 23.05
C ALA A 88 -19.08 -14.07 22.36
N ASP A 89 -20.12 -14.43 23.09
CA ASP A 89 -21.30 -15.06 22.52
C ASP A 89 -22.11 -14.01 21.75
N VAL A 90 -22.46 -14.31 20.49
CA VAL A 90 -23.16 -13.39 19.58
C VAL A 90 -24.55 -13.02 20.10
N ASP A 91 -25.14 -13.88 20.93
CA ASP A 91 -26.48 -13.73 21.50
C ASP A 91 -26.51 -13.06 22.88
N GLU A 92 -25.35 -12.75 23.48
CA GLU A 92 -25.26 -11.99 24.73
C GLU A 92 -24.71 -10.59 24.46
N PRO A 93 -25.57 -9.60 24.14
CA PRO A 93 -25.12 -8.22 24.02
C PRO A 93 -24.62 -7.77 25.39
N ASN A 94 -23.35 -7.41 25.46
CA ASN A 94 -22.61 -6.94 26.63
C ASN A 94 -23.48 -6.35 27.76
N GLY A 95 -23.56 -7.09 28.87
CA GLY A 95 -23.13 -6.65 30.21
C GLY A 95 -23.35 -5.19 30.61
N ALA A 96 -24.48 -4.59 30.26
CA ALA A 96 -24.91 -3.29 30.76
C ALA A 96 -25.76 -3.43 32.03
N ASP A 97 -25.53 -4.48 32.83
CA ASP A 97 -26.13 -4.59 34.17
C ASP A 97 -25.04 -4.66 35.24
N ASP A 98 -25.07 -3.64 36.07
CA ASP A 98 -24.09 -3.16 37.02
C ASP A 98 -24.14 -4.02 38.31
N THR A 99 -24.09 -5.35 38.18
CA THR A 99 -24.20 -6.27 39.32
C THR A 99 -23.23 -7.45 39.25
N ASP A 100 -22.11 -7.32 39.97
CA ASP A 100 -21.42 -8.39 40.71
C ASP A 100 -21.39 -9.81 40.10
N THR A 101 -20.79 -9.98 38.92
CA THR A 101 -20.17 -11.27 38.54
C THR A 101 -18.92 -10.97 37.73
N GLU A 102 -17.80 -11.62 38.08
CA GLU A 102 -16.52 -11.56 37.36
C GLU A 102 -16.70 -12.11 35.92
N SER A 103 -17.29 -11.32 35.04
CA SER A 103 -17.38 -11.64 33.63
C SER A 103 -15.98 -11.59 33.05
N ASN A 104 -15.44 -12.76 32.70
CA ASN A 104 -14.17 -12.84 31.98
C ASN A 104 -14.26 -11.97 30.72
N PRO A 105 -13.23 -11.15 30.44
CA PRO A 105 -13.23 -10.31 29.26
C PRO A 105 -13.37 -11.18 28.01
N SER A 106 -14.24 -10.79 27.09
CA SER A 106 -14.48 -11.50 25.84
C SER A 106 -14.40 -10.55 24.65
N GLY A 107 -14.07 -11.09 23.48
CA GLY A 107 -13.85 -10.32 22.25
C GLY A 107 -14.63 -10.88 21.05
N TYR A 108 -14.95 -9.99 20.12
CA TYR A 108 -15.63 -10.34 18.87
C TYR A 108 -14.60 -10.68 17.80
N TYR A 109 -14.72 -11.88 17.22
CA TYR A 109 -13.86 -12.34 16.14
C TYR A 109 -14.62 -12.29 14.82
N ARG A 110 -13.97 -11.75 13.78
CA ARG A 110 -14.51 -11.70 12.41
C ARG A 110 -13.48 -12.18 11.41
N SER A 111 -13.93 -12.82 10.34
CA SER A 111 -13.09 -13.16 9.20
C SER A 111 -12.79 -11.91 8.37
N VAL A 112 -11.64 -11.89 7.70
CA VAL A 112 -11.29 -10.80 6.78
C VAL A 112 -12.25 -10.77 5.58
N ASP A 113 -12.76 -9.57 5.28
CA ASP A 113 -13.54 -9.26 4.09
C ASP A 113 -12.80 -8.19 3.26
N LEU A 114 -11.87 -8.63 2.40
CA LEU A 114 -10.98 -7.71 1.68
C LEU A 114 -11.74 -6.81 0.70
N ASP A 115 -12.83 -7.29 0.10
CA ASP A 115 -13.58 -6.52 -0.89
C ASP A 115 -14.30 -5.34 -0.22
N PHE A 116 -14.91 -5.59 0.95
CA PHE A 116 -15.49 -4.52 1.77
C PHE A 116 -14.44 -3.53 2.27
N TYR A 117 -13.28 -4.01 2.76
CA TYR A 117 -12.22 -3.11 3.22
C TYR A 117 -11.65 -2.26 2.08
N GLN A 118 -11.56 -2.81 0.87
CA GLN A 118 -11.12 -2.08 -0.32
C GLN A 118 -12.12 -1.01 -0.76
N SER A 119 -13.43 -1.24 -0.64
CA SER A 119 -14.43 -0.22 -0.97
C SER A 119 -14.37 0.96 0.00
N VAL A 120 -14.26 0.71 1.30
CA VAL A 120 -14.09 1.77 2.32
C VAL A 120 -12.77 2.53 2.09
N ALA A 121 -11.69 1.82 1.78
CA ALA A 121 -10.40 2.43 1.48
C ALA A 121 -10.43 3.32 0.23
N ALA A 122 -11.20 2.94 -0.79
CA ALA A 122 -11.36 3.75 -2.00
C ALA A 122 -11.98 5.13 -1.67
N GLU A 123 -13.01 5.15 -0.82
CA GLU A 123 -13.63 6.42 -0.38
C GLU A 123 -12.66 7.30 0.40
N VAL A 124 -11.82 6.70 1.26
CA VAL A 124 -10.75 7.45 1.96
C VAL A 124 -9.76 8.01 0.95
N LYS A 125 -9.30 7.20 -0.01
CA LYS A 125 -8.32 7.60 -1.02
C LYS A 125 -8.83 8.73 -1.90
N ASP A 126 -10.10 8.72 -2.30
CA ASP A 126 -10.72 9.82 -3.05
C ASP A 126 -10.62 11.13 -2.27
N ILE A 127 -10.87 11.11 -0.95
CA ILE A 127 -10.68 12.29 -0.08
C ILE A 127 -9.21 12.73 -0.05
N LEU A 128 -8.26 11.79 0.01
CA LEU A 128 -6.84 12.12 0.06
C LEU A 128 -6.35 12.75 -1.26
N HIS A 129 -6.78 12.20 -2.41
CA HIS A 129 -6.48 12.76 -3.75
C HIS A 129 -7.13 14.13 -3.96
N ASP A 130 -8.29 14.41 -3.34
CA ASP A 130 -8.86 15.76 -3.33
C ASP A 130 -8.04 16.75 -2.49
N CYS A 131 -7.28 16.26 -1.49
CA CYS A 131 -6.58 17.10 -0.52
C CYS A 131 -5.11 17.38 -0.87
N ALA A 132 -4.55 16.74 -1.89
CA ALA A 132 -3.17 16.95 -2.31
C ALA A 132 -2.98 16.65 -3.80
N ASP A 133 -2.08 17.39 -4.45
CA ASP A 133 -1.75 17.16 -5.86
C ASP A 133 -0.94 15.88 -6.06
N VAL A 134 -0.14 15.50 -5.04
CA VAL A 134 0.68 14.30 -5.08
C VAL A 134 0.38 13.43 -3.86
N VAL A 135 -0.16 12.24 -4.12
CA VAL A 135 -0.47 11.22 -3.11
C VAL A 135 0.30 9.95 -3.42
N ARG A 136 0.94 9.38 -2.41
CA ARG A 136 1.57 8.06 -2.45
C ARG A 136 0.80 7.11 -1.55
N GLU A 137 0.04 6.21 -2.15
CA GLU A 137 -0.63 5.13 -1.44
C GLU A 137 0.38 4.03 -1.05
N VAL A 138 0.57 3.82 0.25
CA VAL A 138 1.55 2.84 0.78
C VAL A 138 0.88 1.49 0.99
N SER A 139 -0.31 1.49 1.58
CA SER A 139 -1.12 0.30 1.85
C SER A 139 -2.60 0.60 1.55
N ILE A 140 -3.49 -0.26 2.05
CA ILE A 140 -4.94 -0.05 1.98
C ILE A 140 -5.39 1.13 2.87
N ASP A 141 -4.68 1.37 3.97
CA ASP A 141 -5.02 2.31 5.05
C ASP A 141 -3.97 3.41 5.28
N GLU A 142 -2.85 3.40 4.55
CA GLU A 142 -1.72 4.30 4.74
C GLU A 142 -1.39 5.06 3.43
N ALA A 143 -1.20 6.38 3.53
CA ALA A 143 -0.72 7.19 2.41
C ALA A 143 0.13 8.40 2.87
N TYR A 144 1.03 8.83 1.99
CA TYR A 144 1.69 10.13 2.10
C TYR A 144 1.06 11.14 1.15
N LEU A 145 0.93 12.38 1.61
CA LEU A 145 0.48 13.51 0.80
C LEU A 145 1.56 14.59 0.84
N ASP A 146 1.93 15.12 -0.32
CA ASP A 146 2.66 16.38 -0.41
C ASP A 146 1.64 17.53 -0.46
N ILE A 147 1.61 18.33 0.61
CA ILE A 147 0.71 19.48 0.73
C ILE A 147 1.47 20.80 0.78
N THR A 148 2.73 20.81 0.31
CA THR A 148 3.62 21.98 0.32
C THR A 148 2.98 23.18 -0.36
N ASP A 149 2.23 22.98 -1.45
CA ASP A 149 1.54 24.04 -2.19
C ASP A 149 0.11 24.34 -1.68
N ARG A 150 -0.39 23.56 -0.71
CA ARG A 150 -1.76 23.70 -0.16
C ARG A 150 -1.82 24.45 1.15
N THR A 151 -0.71 24.53 1.88
CA THR A 151 -0.62 25.17 3.18
C THR A 151 0.81 25.67 3.45
N ALA A 152 1.10 26.08 4.67
CA ALA A 152 2.42 26.56 5.05
C ALA A 152 2.75 26.30 6.52
N TRP A 153 4.04 26.39 6.87
CA TRP A 153 4.52 26.28 8.25
C TRP A 153 4.22 27.52 9.11
N GLN A 154 3.66 28.59 8.55
CA GLN A 154 3.38 29.80 9.34
C GLN A 154 2.37 29.49 10.46
N GLN A 155 2.58 30.15 11.60
CA GLN A 155 1.63 30.14 12.71
C GLN A 155 0.36 30.91 12.34
N THR A 156 -0.77 30.50 12.90
CA THR A 156 -2.02 31.26 12.87
C THR A 156 -1.83 32.63 13.53
N GLU A 157 -2.75 33.57 13.29
CA GLU A 157 -2.73 34.88 13.96
C GLU A 157 -2.79 34.76 15.50
N SER A 158 -3.44 33.73 16.02
CA SER A 158 -3.50 33.41 17.45
C SER A 158 -2.20 32.81 18.00
N GLY A 159 -1.32 32.28 17.13
CA GLY A 159 -0.07 31.63 17.52
C GLY A 159 -0.26 30.29 18.24
N ASP A 160 -1.45 29.68 18.13
CA ASP A 160 -1.79 28.42 18.80
C ASP A 160 -1.38 27.18 18.01
N ARG A 161 -1.18 27.31 16.69
CA ARG A 161 -0.82 26.21 15.77
C ARG A 161 -0.33 26.73 14.42
N THR A 162 0.30 25.85 13.65
CA THR A 162 0.64 26.13 12.25
C THR A 162 -0.57 25.99 11.32
N LEU A 163 -0.53 26.64 10.16
CA LEU A 163 -1.52 26.42 9.09
C LEU A 163 -1.49 24.96 8.60
N ALA A 164 -0.32 24.33 8.57
CA ALA A 164 -0.14 22.91 8.26
C ALA A 164 -0.92 21.99 9.23
N GLU A 165 -0.84 22.26 10.54
CA GLU A 165 -1.65 21.53 11.53
C GLU A 165 -3.15 21.72 11.29
N GLY A 166 -3.59 22.95 11.01
CA GLY A 166 -4.98 23.26 10.70
C GLY A 166 -5.50 22.46 9.50
N TYR A 167 -4.69 22.36 8.44
CA TYR A 167 -5.00 21.59 7.25
C TYR A 167 -5.05 20.08 7.52
N ALA A 168 -4.07 19.55 8.24
CA ALA A 168 -4.03 18.14 8.63
C ALA A 168 -5.27 17.74 9.45
N ARG A 169 -5.70 18.62 10.38
CA ARG A 169 -6.93 18.44 11.16
C ARG A 169 -8.17 18.44 10.28
N TYR A 170 -8.23 19.31 9.26
CA TYR A 170 -9.31 19.30 8.27
C TYR A 170 -9.38 17.98 7.52
N VAL A 171 -8.25 17.46 7.02
CA VAL A 171 -8.19 16.16 6.32
C VAL A 171 -8.74 15.04 7.21
N LYS A 172 -8.21 14.92 8.43
CA LYS A 172 -8.64 13.94 9.43
C LYS A 172 -10.14 14.01 9.72
N GLN A 173 -10.68 15.22 9.95
CA GLN A 173 -12.10 15.42 10.22
C GLN A 173 -12.99 15.15 9.00
N ARG A 174 -12.50 15.43 7.78
CA ARG A 174 -13.23 15.13 6.55
C ARG A 174 -13.38 13.62 6.35
N ILE A 175 -12.33 12.85 6.60
CA ILE A 175 -12.37 11.37 6.57
C ILE A 175 -13.40 10.86 7.58
N MET A 176 -13.28 11.29 8.84
CA MET A 176 -14.21 10.87 9.90
C MET A 176 -15.67 11.22 9.59
N ARG A 177 -15.95 12.43 9.07
CA ARG A 177 -17.34 12.85 8.75
C ARG A 177 -17.92 12.13 7.54
N THR A 178 -17.10 11.81 6.54
CA THR A 178 -17.57 11.29 5.25
C THR A 178 -17.62 9.77 5.24
N VAL A 179 -16.55 9.12 5.71
CA VAL A 179 -16.38 7.66 5.69
C VAL A 179 -16.70 7.04 7.05
N GLY A 180 -16.43 7.75 8.15
CA GLY A 180 -16.71 7.27 9.51
C GLY A 180 -15.59 6.44 10.15
N VAL A 181 -14.39 6.41 9.55
CA VAL A 181 -13.21 5.76 10.13
C VAL A 181 -12.26 6.78 10.79
N PRO A 182 -11.70 6.48 11.97
CA PRO A 182 -10.67 7.30 12.61
C PRO A 182 -9.33 7.21 11.88
N ALA A 183 -8.57 8.30 11.92
CA ALA A 183 -7.28 8.42 11.26
C ALA A 183 -6.28 9.13 12.17
N SER A 184 -5.07 8.60 12.26
CA SER A 184 -3.95 9.29 12.89
C SER A 184 -3.07 9.93 11.82
N VAL A 185 -2.70 11.20 12.04
CA VAL A 185 -1.99 12.01 11.04
C VAL A 185 -0.69 12.57 11.61
N GLY A 186 0.39 12.44 10.84
CA GLY A 186 1.67 13.04 11.13
C GLY A 186 2.01 14.13 10.11
N VAL A 187 2.49 15.28 10.57
CA VAL A 187 2.90 16.41 9.74
C VAL A 187 4.38 16.67 9.95
N ALA A 188 5.20 16.63 8.90
CA ALA A 188 6.64 16.85 9.03
C ALA A 188 7.28 17.34 7.72
N PRO A 189 8.53 17.85 7.75
CA PRO A 189 9.24 18.29 6.55
C PRO A 189 9.80 17.16 5.69
N ASN A 190 9.64 15.90 6.08
CA ASN A 190 10.03 14.75 5.26
C ASN A 190 9.21 13.51 5.61
N MET A 191 9.24 12.53 4.70
CA MET A 191 8.44 11.31 4.79
C MET A 191 8.75 10.50 6.06
N SER A 192 10.03 10.27 6.39
CA SER A 192 10.39 9.47 7.57
C SER A 192 9.83 10.08 8.86
N ALA A 193 9.94 11.39 9.04
CA ALA A 193 9.43 12.07 10.23
C ALA A 193 7.88 12.09 10.24
N ALA A 194 7.23 12.28 9.09
CA ALA A 194 5.77 12.29 9.00
C ALA A 194 5.17 10.94 9.44
N LYS A 195 5.75 9.82 8.99
CA LYS A 195 5.31 8.48 9.42
C LYS A 195 5.49 8.26 10.92
N ILE A 196 6.64 8.63 11.46
CA ILE A 196 6.90 8.47 12.90
C ILE A 196 5.91 9.34 13.70
N ALA A 197 5.61 10.55 13.22
CA ALA A 197 4.65 11.45 13.85
C ALA A 197 3.24 10.82 13.91
N SER A 198 2.74 10.22 12.83
CA SER A 198 1.39 9.63 12.83
C SER A 198 1.26 8.45 13.79
N ASP A 199 2.34 7.68 14.00
CA ASP A 199 2.35 6.54 14.91
C ASP A 199 2.48 6.95 16.38
N HIS A 200 2.96 8.17 16.66
CA HIS A 200 3.35 8.60 18.01
C HIS A 200 2.18 8.81 18.98
N GLN A 201 0.99 9.19 18.49
CA GLN A 201 -0.19 9.49 19.31
C GLN A 201 -1.45 8.75 18.85
N LYS A 202 -1.32 7.53 18.31
CA LYS A 202 -2.48 6.68 18.01
C LYS A 202 -3.23 6.28 19.29
N PRO A 203 -4.57 6.15 19.29
CA PRO A 203 -5.51 6.41 18.17
C PRO A 203 -5.94 7.88 18.03
N ASP A 204 -6.54 8.20 16.88
CA ASP A 204 -7.11 9.50 16.53
C ASP A 204 -6.11 10.65 16.77
N GLY A 205 -4.84 10.40 16.50
CA GLY A 205 -3.72 11.30 16.79
C GLY A 205 -3.50 12.37 15.72
N LEU A 206 -2.92 13.50 16.12
CA LEU A 206 -2.35 14.49 15.20
C LEU A 206 -1.06 15.04 15.78
N VAL A 207 0.08 14.73 15.15
CA VAL A 207 1.40 15.16 15.61
C VAL A 207 2.09 15.97 14.54
N VAL A 208 2.67 17.11 14.93
CA VAL A 208 3.37 18.04 14.04
C VAL A 208 4.82 18.15 14.46
N ILE A 209 5.74 17.93 13.52
CA ILE A 209 7.17 18.11 13.69
C ILE A 209 7.60 19.23 12.75
N GLU A 210 7.84 20.41 13.29
CA GLU A 210 8.24 21.58 12.50
C GLU A 210 9.67 21.45 11.93
N PRO A 211 9.98 22.15 10.82
CA PRO A 211 11.35 22.27 10.33
C PRO A 211 12.34 22.68 11.44
N GLY A 212 13.51 22.06 11.43
CA GLY A 212 14.54 22.27 12.47
C GLY A 212 14.33 21.49 13.78
N SER A 213 13.12 20.94 14.03
CA SER A 213 12.84 20.15 15.24
C SER A 213 12.94 18.63 15.07
N VAL A 214 13.10 18.15 13.82
CA VAL A 214 13.07 16.72 13.49
C VAL A 214 14.11 15.92 14.27
N ALA A 215 15.38 16.31 14.22
CA ALA A 215 16.45 15.57 14.89
C ALA A 215 16.24 15.49 16.42
N SER A 216 15.79 16.59 17.05
CA SER A 216 15.49 16.62 18.48
C SER A 216 14.28 15.77 18.85
N PHE A 217 13.26 15.74 18.00
CA PHE A 217 12.07 14.91 18.21
C PHE A 217 12.42 13.42 18.09
N LEU A 218 13.23 13.04 17.10
CA LEU A 218 13.61 11.65 16.88
C LEU A 218 14.59 11.13 17.93
N SER A 219 15.56 11.94 18.36
CA SER A 219 16.66 11.55 19.25
C SER A 219 16.27 10.63 20.43
N PRO A 220 15.22 10.92 21.24
CA PRO A 220 14.85 10.07 22.37
C PRO A 220 14.07 8.79 21.99
N LEU A 221 13.63 8.65 20.74
CA LEU A 221 12.80 7.53 20.33
C LEU A 221 13.61 6.23 20.25
N PRO A 222 13.01 5.07 20.57
CA PRO A 222 13.61 3.76 20.35
C PRO A 222 14.04 3.59 18.89
N VAL A 223 15.15 2.89 18.67
CA VAL A 223 15.73 2.72 17.33
C VAL A 223 14.79 1.99 16.36
N GLU A 224 13.88 1.13 16.86
CA GLU A 224 12.84 0.47 16.06
C GLU A 224 11.88 1.47 15.40
N SER A 225 11.75 2.68 15.95
CA SER A 225 10.89 3.73 15.39
C SER A 225 11.42 4.25 14.05
N ILE A 226 12.72 4.09 13.78
CA ILE A 226 13.32 4.58 12.53
C ILE A 226 12.91 3.70 11.37
N HIS A 227 12.28 4.30 10.36
CA HIS A 227 11.85 3.61 9.16
C HIS A 227 13.00 2.82 8.51
N GLY A 228 12.82 1.50 8.38
CA GLY A 228 13.82 0.56 7.88
C GLY A 228 14.58 -0.22 8.96
N VAL A 229 14.30 0.04 10.24
CA VAL A 229 14.78 -0.77 11.36
C VAL A 229 13.67 -1.71 11.83
N GLY A 230 13.75 -2.98 11.42
CA GLY A 230 12.90 -4.04 11.97
C GLY A 230 13.51 -4.70 13.21
N PRO A 231 12.78 -5.62 13.89
CA PRO A 231 13.22 -6.26 15.13
C PRO A 231 14.63 -6.86 15.04
N VAL A 232 14.90 -7.62 13.97
CA VAL A 232 16.22 -8.24 13.73
C VAL A 232 17.34 -7.20 13.61
N THR A 233 17.05 -6.04 13.02
CA THR A 233 18.05 -4.96 12.88
C THR A 233 18.24 -4.24 14.22
N ALA A 234 17.17 -4.04 14.99
CA ALA A 234 17.24 -3.44 16.33
C ALA A 234 18.00 -4.33 17.33
N ASP A 235 17.81 -5.65 17.28
CA ASP A 235 18.57 -6.60 18.09
C ASP A 235 20.08 -6.48 17.83
N ARG A 236 20.47 -6.46 16.55
CA ARG A 236 21.87 -6.27 16.15
C ARG A 236 22.44 -4.91 16.56
N LEU A 237 21.64 -3.85 16.52
CA LEU A 237 22.05 -2.52 16.99
C LEU A 237 22.18 -2.47 18.52
N SER A 238 21.34 -3.21 19.23
CA SER A 238 21.41 -3.32 20.69
C SER A 238 22.71 -3.97 21.16
N GLU A 239 23.27 -4.91 20.40
CA GLU A 239 24.62 -5.48 20.66
C GLU A 239 25.74 -4.42 20.58
N LEU A 240 25.52 -3.35 19.81
CA LEU A 240 26.41 -2.18 19.72
C LEU A 240 26.05 -1.07 20.73
N GLU A 241 25.15 -1.34 21.67
CA GLU A 241 24.60 -0.37 22.62
C GLU A 241 23.84 0.80 21.96
N VAL A 242 23.42 0.65 20.70
CA VAL A 242 22.61 1.61 19.97
C VAL A 242 21.13 1.30 20.21
N ARG A 243 20.48 2.05 21.11
CA ARG A 243 19.10 1.79 21.53
C ARG A 243 18.11 2.86 21.08
N THR A 244 18.59 4.08 20.84
CA THR A 244 17.78 5.22 20.42
C THR A 244 18.16 5.70 19.03
N ALA A 245 17.29 6.49 18.40
CA ALA A 245 17.64 7.20 17.18
C ALA A 245 18.83 8.15 17.41
N GLY A 246 18.94 8.80 18.57
CA GLY A 246 20.09 9.63 18.92
C GLY A 246 21.41 8.85 18.96
N ASP A 247 21.38 7.63 19.51
CA ASP A 247 22.53 6.72 19.49
C ASP A 247 22.89 6.36 18.05
N LEU A 248 21.91 6.00 17.21
CA LEU A 248 22.13 5.62 15.82
C LEU A 248 22.66 6.80 14.97
N ALA A 249 22.22 8.02 15.28
CA ALA A 249 22.69 9.24 14.64
C ALA A 249 24.17 9.54 14.98
N THR A 250 24.62 9.21 16.18
CA THR A 250 25.98 9.55 16.67
C THR A 250 26.97 8.38 16.64
N ALA A 251 26.49 7.16 16.42
CA ALA A 251 27.30 5.95 16.40
C ALA A 251 28.41 5.98 15.33
N ASP A 252 29.52 5.31 15.65
CA ASP A 252 30.66 5.21 14.75
C ASP A 252 30.29 4.54 13.43
N ARG A 253 30.59 5.23 12.32
CA ARG A 253 30.22 4.80 10.97
C ARG A 253 30.78 3.42 10.63
N LYS A 254 32.01 3.10 11.04
CA LYS A 254 32.65 1.84 10.68
C LYS A 254 31.96 0.68 11.39
N ARG A 255 31.66 0.84 12.68
CA ARG A 255 30.89 -0.13 13.46
C ARG A 255 29.49 -0.37 12.88
N LEU A 256 28.80 0.70 12.49
CA LEU A 256 27.48 0.57 11.86
C LEU A 256 27.57 -0.19 10.53
N THR A 257 28.58 0.07 9.70
CA THR A 257 28.77 -0.63 8.42
C THR A 257 29.06 -2.12 8.60
N GLU A 258 29.78 -2.52 9.66
CA GLU A 258 30.05 -3.94 9.95
C GLU A 258 28.77 -4.74 10.25
N VAL A 259 27.72 -4.08 10.77
CA VAL A 259 26.47 -4.74 11.19
C VAL A 259 25.31 -4.54 10.21
N LEU A 260 25.25 -3.37 9.58
CA LEU A 260 24.15 -2.95 8.72
C LEU A 260 24.49 -2.98 7.22
N ASP A 261 25.76 -3.24 6.88
CA ASP A 261 26.29 -3.22 5.52
C ASP A 261 25.96 -1.89 4.81
N SER A 262 25.42 -1.96 3.60
CA SER A 262 25.03 -0.81 2.77
C SER A 262 23.93 0.06 3.39
N ARG A 263 23.20 -0.44 4.40
CA ARG A 263 22.09 0.30 5.03
C ARG A 263 22.57 1.30 6.09
N ALA A 264 23.81 1.20 6.56
CA ALA A 264 24.35 2.04 7.62
C ALA A 264 24.21 3.54 7.30
N GLU A 265 24.53 3.93 6.06
CA GLU A 265 24.41 5.33 5.62
C GLU A 265 22.97 5.83 5.71
N THR A 266 22.05 5.11 5.07
CA THR A 266 20.63 5.47 4.99
C THR A 266 19.98 5.55 6.37
N LEU A 267 20.20 4.55 7.23
CA LEU A 267 19.59 4.49 8.56
C LEU A 267 20.13 5.59 9.49
N SER A 268 21.43 5.87 9.42
CA SER A 268 22.03 6.98 10.16
C SER A 268 21.52 8.35 9.69
N LYS A 269 21.37 8.58 8.38
CA LYS A 269 20.77 9.81 7.85
C LYS A 269 19.34 10.00 8.38
N ARG A 270 18.50 8.96 8.33
CA ARG A 270 17.14 9.01 8.87
C ARG A 270 17.10 9.29 10.37
N ALA A 271 18.00 8.68 11.13
CA ALA A 271 18.13 8.93 12.57
C ALA A 271 18.54 10.37 12.89
N MET A 272 19.31 11.01 12.01
CA MET A 272 19.63 12.46 12.07
C MET A 272 18.47 13.36 11.61
N GLY A 273 17.32 12.78 11.23
CA GLY A 273 16.18 13.52 10.67
C GLY A 273 16.32 13.87 9.18
N ASN A 274 17.34 13.33 8.49
CA ASN A 274 17.58 13.60 7.07
C ASN A 274 16.96 12.49 6.21
N ASP A 275 15.92 12.86 5.46
CA ASP A 275 15.27 12.02 4.45
C ASP A 275 14.95 12.90 3.25
N ASN A 276 15.56 12.58 2.09
CA ASN A 276 15.43 13.35 0.86
C ASN A 276 14.48 12.68 -0.15
N ARG A 277 13.70 11.69 0.29
CA ARG A 277 12.68 11.06 -0.55
C ARG A 277 11.52 12.03 -0.76
N GLU A 278 11.14 12.20 -2.02
CA GLU A 278 9.94 12.92 -2.40
C GLU A 278 8.73 11.99 -2.38
N VAL A 279 7.57 12.55 -2.02
CA VAL A 279 6.30 11.86 -2.20
C VAL A 279 6.06 11.78 -3.71
N THR A 280 5.99 10.56 -4.21
CA THR A 280 5.73 10.26 -5.62
C THR A 280 4.59 9.25 -5.69
N PRO A 281 3.67 9.36 -6.67
CA PRO A 281 2.59 8.42 -6.83
C PRO A 281 3.10 6.98 -6.92
N THR A 282 2.29 6.04 -6.46
CA THR A 282 2.67 4.63 -6.48
C THR A 282 2.78 4.15 -7.92
N GLY A 283 3.98 3.73 -8.29
CA GLY A 283 4.24 3.16 -9.62
C GLY A 283 3.46 1.85 -9.84
N LYS A 284 3.42 1.40 -11.10
CA LYS A 284 2.83 0.11 -11.44
C LYS A 284 3.55 -1.03 -10.68
N PRO A 285 2.84 -2.11 -10.28
CA PRO A 285 3.44 -3.18 -9.48
C PRO A 285 4.58 -3.86 -10.25
N GLN A 286 5.62 -4.29 -9.52
CA GLN A 286 6.76 -5.01 -10.11
C GLN A 286 6.48 -6.52 -10.24
N SER A 287 5.54 -7.04 -9.44
CA SER A 287 5.11 -8.44 -9.47
C SER A 287 3.69 -8.59 -8.94
N LEU A 288 3.05 -9.70 -9.28
CA LEU A 288 1.76 -10.13 -8.75
C LEU A 288 1.91 -11.55 -8.21
N SER A 289 1.39 -11.81 -7.03
CA SER A 289 1.45 -13.14 -6.41
C SER A 289 0.21 -13.46 -5.59
N ARG A 290 0.01 -14.76 -5.37
CA ARG A 290 -0.97 -15.31 -4.44
C ARG A 290 -0.35 -16.50 -3.73
N GLU A 291 -0.62 -16.65 -2.45
CA GLU A 291 -0.19 -17.79 -1.65
C GLU A 291 -1.35 -18.34 -0.82
N SER A 292 -1.31 -19.64 -0.55
CA SER A 292 -2.28 -20.36 0.26
C SER A 292 -1.57 -21.32 1.22
N ALA A 293 -1.97 -21.30 2.48
CA ALA A 293 -1.48 -22.19 3.52
C ALA A 293 -2.40 -23.41 3.66
N PHE A 294 -1.81 -24.56 3.97
CA PHE A 294 -2.56 -25.78 4.30
C PHE A 294 -2.82 -25.83 5.81
N ALA A 295 -3.96 -26.41 6.21
CA ALA A 295 -4.33 -26.57 7.62
C ALA A 295 -3.32 -27.45 8.38
N ALA A 296 -2.90 -28.55 7.76
CA ALA A 296 -1.75 -29.35 8.14
C ALA A 296 -0.80 -29.42 6.94
N ALA A 297 0.51 -29.52 7.21
CA ALA A 297 1.47 -29.71 6.13
C ALA A 297 1.16 -31.01 5.37
N THR A 298 1.21 -30.95 4.04
CA THR A 298 0.76 -32.04 3.17
C THR A 298 1.87 -32.51 2.25
N GLU A 299 2.03 -33.82 2.14
CA GLU A 299 2.84 -34.50 1.12
C GLU A 299 1.97 -34.96 -0.07
N ASP A 300 0.66 -34.71 -0.03
CA ASP A 300 -0.27 -35.09 -1.10
C ASP A 300 -0.02 -34.27 -2.37
N GLU A 301 0.61 -34.93 -3.34
CA GLU A 301 0.85 -34.47 -4.70
C GLU A 301 -0.38 -33.84 -5.37
N ALA A 302 -1.54 -34.49 -5.27
CA ALA A 302 -2.77 -34.02 -5.91
C ALA A 302 -3.22 -32.71 -5.26
N GLN A 303 -3.19 -32.66 -3.92
CA GLN A 303 -3.53 -31.47 -3.17
C GLN A 303 -2.59 -30.29 -3.48
N LYS A 304 -1.28 -30.54 -3.60
CA LYS A 304 -0.28 -29.52 -3.98
C LYS A 304 -0.53 -29.01 -5.40
N ARG A 305 -0.80 -29.91 -6.34
CA ARG A 305 -1.05 -29.58 -7.76
C ARG A 305 -2.35 -28.78 -7.94
N ASP A 306 -3.44 -29.17 -7.26
CA ASP A 306 -4.71 -28.45 -7.32
C ASP A 306 -4.56 -27.04 -6.76
N ALA A 307 -3.88 -26.92 -5.60
CA ALA A 307 -3.60 -25.62 -4.99
C ALA A 307 -2.77 -24.71 -5.91
N ILE A 308 -1.68 -25.23 -6.51
CA ILE A 308 -0.83 -24.40 -7.36
C ILE A 308 -1.51 -23.98 -8.66
N SER A 309 -2.33 -24.86 -9.24
CA SER A 309 -3.07 -24.59 -10.47
C SER A 309 -4.14 -23.50 -10.25
N GLY A 310 -4.87 -23.58 -9.13
CA GLY A 310 -5.81 -22.53 -8.74
C GLY A 310 -5.11 -21.18 -8.54
N LEU A 311 -4.01 -21.17 -7.78
CA LEU A 311 -3.23 -19.95 -7.54
C LEU A 311 -2.65 -19.36 -8.84
N ALA A 312 -2.16 -20.19 -9.75
CA ALA A 312 -1.65 -19.77 -11.06
C ALA A 312 -2.75 -19.11 -11.91
N THR A 313 -3.93 -19.73 -11.95
CA THR A 313 -5.11 -19.18 -12.65
C THR A 313 -5.49 -17.81 -12.08
N ASP A 314 -5.55 -17.69 -10.76
CA ASP A 314 -5.89 -16.43 -10.09
C ASP A 314 -4.87 -15.32 -10.35
N VAL A 315 -3.57 -15.65 -10.32
CA VAL A 315 -2.50 -14.70 -10.58
C VAL A 315 -2.53 -14.23 -12.04
N ALA A 316 -2.76 -15.14 -12.99
CA ALA A 316 -2.90 -14.80 -14.40
C ALA A 316 -4.13 -13.93 -14.66
N ALA A 317 -5.29 -14.26 -14.08
CA ALA A 317 -6.50 -13.46 -14.18
C ALA A 317 -6.29 -12.04 -13.61
N ARG A 318 -5.62 -11.94 -12.46
CA ARG A 318 -5.26 -10.66 -11.84
C ARG A 318 -4.30 -9.83 -12.70
N ALA A 319 -3.36 -10.47 -13.39
CA ALA A 319 -2.44 -9.80 -14.30
C ALA A 319 -3.20 -9.23 -15.52
N ASN A 320 -4.09 -10.03 -16.12
CA ASN A 320 -4.94 -9.60 -17.24
C ASN A 320 -5.85 -8.42 -16.85
N GLN A 321 -6.55 -8.50 -15.72
CA GLN A 321 -7.38 -7.39 -15.20
C GLN A 321 -6.60 -6.08 -15.03
N ARG A 322 -5.28 -6.14 -14.81
CA ARG A 322 -4.40 -4.98 -14.67
C ARG A 322 -3.69 -4.59 -15.96
N GLY A 323 -4.00 -5.23 -17.09
CA GLY A 323 -3.33 -5.02 -18.38
C GLY A 323 -1.82 -5.30 -18.31
N ALA A 324 -1.41 -6.27 -17.47
CA ALA A 324 -0.01 -6.59 -17.21
C ALA A 324 0.40 -7.88 -17.95
N LEU A 325 1.33 -7.73 -18.90
CA LEU A 325 2.11 -8.84 -19.43
C LEU A 325 3.20 -9.23 -18.42
N TYR A 326 3.64 -10.47 -18.41
CA TYR A 326 4.68 -10.98 -17.50
C TYR A 326 5.71 -11.82 -18.23
N GLN A 327 6.95 -11.80 -17.77
CA GLN A 327 8.04 -12.56 -18.38
C GLN A 327 8.54 -13.70 -17.50
N THR A 328 8.39 -13.58 -16.18
CA THR A 328 8.89 -14.58 -15.23
C THR A 328 7.75 -15.15 -14.42
N ILE A 329 7.69 -16.48 -14.35
CA ILE A 329 6.75 -17.24 -13.53
C ILE A 329 7.55 -17.95 -12.45
N GLY A 330 7.11 -17.86 -11.21
CA GLY A 330 7.78 -18.51 -10.10
C GLY A 330 6.80 -19.08 -9.08
N ILE A 331 7.30 -20.04 -8.33
CA ILE A 331 6.60 -20.68 -7.24
C ILE A 331 7.40 -20.52 -5.95
N LYS A 332 6.69 -20.61 -4.84
CA LYS A 332 7.24 -20.62 -3.49
C LYS A 332 6.59 -21.76 -2.72
N ILE A 333 7.40 -22.52 -2.00
CA ILE A 333 6.93 -23.55 -1.07
C ILE A 333 7.54 -23.27 0.29
N VAL A 334 6.73 -23.39 1.34
CA VAL A 334 7.18 -23.35 2.73
C VAL A 334 7.10 -24.76 3.28
N ILE A 335 8.25 -25.35 3.55
CA ILE A 335 8.41 -26.70 4.11
C ILE A 335 8.44 -26.58 5.64
N PRO A 336 7.80 -27.51 6.38
CA PRO A 336 7.88 -27.52 7.84
C PRO A 336 9.33 -27.58 8.37
N PRO A 337 9.65 -26.85 9.45
CA PRO A 337 8.75 -25.98 10.20
C PRO A 337 8.42 -24.66 9.48
N TYR A 338 9.39 -24.01 8.82
CA TYR A 338 9.22 -22.75 8.07
C TYR A 338 10.31 -22.51 6.99
N GLU A 339 10.91 -23.56 6.43
CA GLU A 339 11.93 -23.42 5.38
C GLU A 339 11.30 -22.95 4.06
N VAL A 340 11.73 -21.81 3.54
CA VAL A 340 11.20 -21.25 2.28
C VAL A 340 12.08 -21.68 1.11
N ARG A 341 11.49 -22.35 0.13
CA ARG A 341 12.12 -22.66 -1.16
C ARG A 341 11.37 -22.00 -2.31
N THR A 342 12.11 -21.54 -3.30
CA THR A 342 11.54 -20.89 -4.49
C THR A 342 12.16 -21.43 -5.77
N ARG A 343 11.36 -21.49 -6.82
CA ARG A 343 11.80 -21.74 -8.20
C ARG A 343 11.13 -20.77 -9.13
N GLU A 344 11.82 -20.41 -10.19
CA GLU A 344 11.28 -19.51 -11.21
C GLU A 344 11.85 -19.84 -12.59
N ARG A 345 11.05 -19.53 -13.61
CA ARG A 345 11.42 -19.62 -15.01
C ARG A 345 11.11 -18.30 -15.69
N SER A 346 12.13 -17.73 -16.33
CA SER A 346 11.99 -16.55 -17.18
C SER A 346 11.86 -16.97 -18.63
N LEU A 347 10.87 -16.43 -19.31
CA LEU A 347 10.58 -16.66 -20.72
C LEU A 347 11.34 -15.68 -21.61
N SER A 348 11.37 -15.95 -22.91
CA SER A 348 12.07 -15.13 -23.90
C SER A 348 11.47 -13.74 -24.11
N GLY A 349 10.22 -13.53 -23.69
CA GLY A 349 9.57 -12.22 -23.74
C GLY A 349 8.31 -12.16 -22.85
N PRO A 350 7.68 -10.98 -22.74
CA PRO A 350 6.44 -10.81 -22.02
C PRO A 350 5.30 -11.60 -22.68
N ILE A 351 4.50 -12.28 -21.87
CA ILE A 351 3.35 -13.08 -22.30
C ILE A 351 2.09 -12.70 -21.52
N GLU A 352 0.95 -13.15 -22.04
CA GLU A 352 -0.35 -13.13 -21.39
C GLU A 352 -1.07 -14.44 -21.72
N ASP A 353 -0.67 -15.52 -21.04
CA ASP A 353 -1.17 -16.87 -21.29
C ASP A 353 -1.37 -17.60 -19.96
N ALA A 354 -2.63 -17.70 -19.53
CA ALA A 354 -2.99 -18.29 -18.24
C ALA A 354 -2.67 -19.79 -18.18
N ASP A 355 -2.89 -20.52 -19.28
CA ASP A 355 -2.63 -21.95 -19.34
C ASP A 355 -1.12 -22.21 -19.22
N LEU A 356 -0.31 -21.39 -19.88
CA LEU A 356 1.14 -21.46 -19.76
C LEU A 356 1.63 -21.16 -18.33
N VAL A 357 0.99 -20.24 -17.58
CA VAL A 357 1.34 -20.02 -16.17
C VAL A 357 1.09 -21.27 -15.33
N VAL A 358 -0.04 -21.93 -15.54
CA VAL A 358 -0.40 -23.18 -14.84
C VAL A 358 0.62 -24.27 -15.17
N ASP A 359 0.91 -24.47 -16.45
CA ASP A 359 1.87 -25.48 -16.92
C ASP A 359 3.27 -25.25 -16.33
N VAL A 360 3.77 -24.01 -16.39
CA VAL A 360 5.07 -23.65 -15.82
C VAL A 360 5.07 -23.85 -14.31
N ALA A 361 4.03 -23.41 -13.59
CA ALA A 361 3.96 -23.55 -12.15
C ALA A 361 3.94 -25.03 -11.71
N CYS A 362 3.20 -25.89 -12.44
CA CYS A 362 3.17 -27.33 -12.19
C CYS A 362 4.51 -28.00 -12.49
N GLU A 363 5.20 -27.59 -13.56
CA GLU A 363 6.54 -28.09 -13.88
C GLU A 363 7.54 -27.71 -12.78
N LEU A 364 7.52 -26.45 -12.30
CA LEU A 364 8.38 -26.03 -11.21
C LEU A 364 8.04 -26.76 -9.89
N LEU A 365 6.78 -27.14 -9.67
CA LEU A 365 6.35 -27.90 -8.51
C LEU A 365 6.94 -29.32 -8.49
N SER A 366 7.22 -29.91 -9.66
CA SER A 366 7.79 -31.26 -9.75
C SER A 366 9.17 -31.41 -9.08
N GLU A 367 9.88 -30.29 -8.87
CA GLU A 367 11.14 -30.30 -8.08
C GLU A 367 10.93 -30.51 -6.58
N PHE A 368 9.68 -30.50 -6.11
CA PHE A 368 9.30 -30.56 -4.70
C PHE A 368 8.24 -31.64 -4.41
N GLU A 369 8.19 -32.69 -5.23
CA GLU A 369 7.20 -33.77 -5.08
C GLU A 369 7.32 -34.50 -3.74
N GLU A 370 8.54 -34.77 -3.29
CA GLU A 370 8.80 -35.48 -2.03
C GLU A 370 8.69 -34.59 -0.79
N GLU A 371 8.55 -33.28 -0.96
CA GLU A 371 8.57 -32.32 0.16
C GLU A 371 7.16 -32.07 0.70
N ALA A 372 7.04 -32.09 2.03
CA ALA A 372 5.82 -31.66 2.72
C ALA A 372 5.65 -30.15 2.57
N ALA A 373 4.50 -29.70 2.07
CA ALA A 373 4.19 -28.29 1.91
C ALA A 373 3.26 -27.80 3.02
N ARG A 374 3.66 -26.75 3.73
CA ARG A 374 2.81 -26.00 4.67
C ARG A 374 2.13 -24.81 4.01
N LYS A 375 2.78 -24.20 3.01
CA LYS A 375 2.24 -23.10 2.20
C LYS A 375 2.81 -23.17 0.79
N ILE A 376 1.99 -22.90 -0.22
CA ILE A 376 2.42 -22.77 -1.61
C ILE A 376 1.99 -21.41 -2.14
N GLY A 377 2.77 -20.84 -3.04
CA GLY A 377 2.45 -19.59 -3.72
C GLY A 377 2.93 -19.57 -5.17
N VAL A 378 2.23 -18.80 -6.00
CA VAL A 378 2.60 -18.50 -7.39
C VAL A 378 2.82 -17.01 -7.52
N ARG A 379 3.80 -16.62 -8.35
CA ARG A 379 4.15 -15.24 -8.65
C ARG A 379 4.44 -15.08 -10.14
N VAL A 380 3.99 -13.97 -10.70
CA VAL A 380 4.47 -13.45 -11.99
C VAL A 380 5.23 -12.14 -11.76
N SER A 381 6.33 -11.93 -12.46
CA SER A 381 7.18 -10.74 -12.35
C SER A 381 7.78 -10.33 -13.68
N ASN A 382 8.59 -9.25 -13.67
CA ASN A 382 9.05 -8.56 -14.88
C ASN A 382 7.84 -8.12 -15.71
N LEU A 383 6.95 -7.39 -15.04
CA LEU A 383 5.69 -6.96 -15.61
C LEU A 383 5.92 -5.85 -16.64
N SER A 384 5.27 -5.98 -17.78
CA SER A 384 5.16 -4.93 -18.79
C SER A 384 3.70 -4.55 -18.92
N PHE A 385 3.41 -3.26 -18.94
CA PHE A 385 2.06 -2.75 -19.07
C PHE A 385 1.94 -2.11 -20.44
N ALA A 386 0.96 -2.55 -21.23
CA ALA A 386 0.77 -2.02 -22.57
C ALA A 386 0.61 -0.49 -22.53
N ALA A 387 1.23 0.16 -23.51
CA ALA A 387 1.24 1.60 -23.71
C ALA A 387 -0.13 2.10 -24.21
N ALA A 388 -1.15 2.10 -23.35
CA ALA A 388 -2.34 2.91 -23.58
C ALA A 388 -2.18 4.35 -23.04
N ASP A 389 -1.14 4.63 -22.23
CA ASP A 389 -0.90 5.94 -21.60
C ASP A 389 0.53 6.49 -21.80
N GLN A 390 1.22 6.08 -22.87
CA GLN A 390 2.55 6.61 -23.21
C GLN A 390 2.47 7.90 -24.08
N ALA A 391 1.30 8.51 -24.20
CA ALA A 391 1.08 9.72 -25.02
C ALA A 391 1.31 11.05 -24.26
N GLN A 392 1.72 11.04 -22.99
CA GLN A 392 2.01 12.28 -22.24
C GLN A 392 3.47 12.46 -21.81
N LEU A 393 4.37 11.53 -22.15
CA LEU A 393 5.79 11.63 -21.74
C LEU A 393 6.77 11.96 -22.88
N ASP A 394 6.33 12.02 -24.14
CA ASP A 394 7.19 12.34 -25.29
C ASP A 394 6.92 13.72 -25.92
N ALA A 395 6.09 14.57 -25.31
CA ALA A 395 5.76 15.91 -25.83
C ALA A 395 6.51 17.07 -25.12
N CYS A 396 7.47 16.77 -24.25
CA CYS A 396 8.34 17.78 -23.64
C CYS A 396 9.80 17.33 -23.77
N GLU A 397 10.42 17.69 -24.90
CA GLU A 397 11.82 18.13 -25.05
C GLU A 397 12.37 17.75 -26.43
N TRP A 398 12.18 18.63 -27.41
CA TRP A 398 13.27 18.98 -28.31
C TRP A 398 13.05 20.37 -28.93
N ASP A 399 13.42 21.42 -28.20
CA ASP A 399 13.79 22.67 -28.85
C ASP A 399 15.16 23.09 -28.32
N SER A 400 16.19 22.54 -28.95
CA SER A 400 17.57 22.98 -28.76
C SER A 400 17.96 23.90 -29.90
N ASP A 401 18.03 25.17 -29.53
CA ASP A 401 18.76 26.27 -30.12
C ASP A 401 20.00 25.79 -30.91
N ARG A 402 19.97 25.94 -32.25
CA ARG A 402 21.17 26.11 -33.08
C ARG A 402 20.84 26.68 -34.45
N SER A 403 21.34 27.89 -34.65
CA SER A 403 21.47 28.62 -35.90
C SER A 403 22.11 27.79 -37.03
N CYS A 404 21.44 27.72 -38.17
CA CYS A 404 22.08 27.53 -39.47
C CYS A 404 21.29 28.23 -40.58
N VAL A 405 22.05 28.95 -41.40
CA VAL A 405 21.64 29.91 -42.44
C VAL A 405 20.92 29.21 -43.61
N PRO A 406 19.87 29.80 -44.20
CA PRO A 406 19.16 29.19 -45.32
C PRO A 406 19.81 29.55 -46.67
N THR A 407 20.08 28.53 -47.48
CA THR A 407 20.30 28.68 -48.93
C THR A 407 19.09 28.13 -49.67
N ALA A 408 18.33 29.02 -50.32
CA ALA A 408 17.36 28.67 -51.36
C ALA A 408 18.08 28.13 -52.61
N PRO A 409 17.39 27.41 -53.52
CA PRO A 409 16.69 28.14 -54.58
C PRO A 409 15.34 27.55 -55.06
N VAL A 410 14.43 28.49 -55.34
CA VAL A 410 13.62 28.67 -56.57
C VAL A 410 12.34 27.84 -56.79
N ASP A 411 11.27 28.65 -56.85
CA ASP A 411 9.92 28.54 -57.42
C ASP A 411 9.73 27.68 -58.69
N ASP A 412 8.54 27.05 -58.79
CA ASP A 412 7.55 27.41 -59.82
C ASP A 412 6.18 26.77 -59.52
N ALA A 413 5.13 27.60 -59.55
CA ALA A 413 3.70 27.24 -59.56
C ALA A 413 3.21 27.15 -61.04
N PRO A 414 1.90 27.16 -61.40
CA PRO A 414 0.65 26.79 -60.71
C PRO A 414 -0.31 25.93 -61.60
N ASP A 415 -1.51 25.71 -61.08
CA ASP A 415 -2.82 25.81 -61.79
C ASP A 415 -3.54 24.59 -62.42
N ASP A 416 -4.81 24.51 -61.98
CA ASP A 416 -6.07 24.37 -62.72
C ASP A 416 -6.80 23.03 -62.94
N ASN A 417 -8.08 23.11 -62.55
CA ASN A 417 -9.33 22.43 -62.92
C ASN A 417 -9.34 21.44 -64.11
N ASN A 418 -10.21 20.42 -64.04
CA ASN A 418 -11.58 20.45 -64.62
C ASN A 418 -12.20 19.03 -64.79
N THR A 419 -13.51 18.90 -64.49
CA THR A 419 -14.57 18.06 -65.17
C THR A 419 -14.36 16.54 -65.42
N LYS A 420 -15.35 15.63 -65.48
CA LYS A 420 -16.82 15.53 -65.27
C LYS A 420 -17.21 14.04 -65.54
N ASP A 421 -18.34 13.62 -64.96
CA ASP A 421 -19.34 12.65 -65.50
C ASP A 421 -18.92 11.17 -65.69
N ILE A 422 -19.71 10.11 -65.45
CA ILE A 422 -21.17 9.90 -65.30
C ILE A 422 -21.48 8.47 -64.78
N ASN A 423 -22.54 8.35 -63.97
CA ASN A 423 -23.53 7.26 -63.80
C ASN A 423 -23.13 5.76 -63.72
N GLU A 424 -23.52 5.09 -62.63
CA GLU A 424 -24.73 4.20 -62.57
C GLU A 424 -25.03 3.73 -61.13
N TYR A 425 -26.29 3.90 -60.72
CA TYR A 425 -26.97 3.35 -59.52
C TYR A 425 -27.77 2.09 -59.94
N PRO A 426 -28.57 1.41 -59.08
CA PRO A 426 -28.58 1.25 -57.61
C PRO A 426 -28.79 -0.22 -57.16
N HIS A 427 -28.82 -0.51 -55.84
CA HIS A 427 -29.97 -1.13 -55.15
C HIS A 427 -29.67 -1.44 -53.67
N GLN A 428 -30.44 -0.79 -52.78
CA GLN A 428 -30.86 -1.24 -51.45
C GLN A 428 -32.30 -1.82 -51.60
N PRO A 429 -32.92 -2.59 -50.66
CA PRO A 429 -33.36 -2.03 -49.35
C PRO A 429 -33.77 -2.97 -48.16
N TYR A 430 -34.08 -2.33 -47.00
CA TYR A 430 -34.98 -2.70 -45.86
C TYR A 430 -34.58 -3.83 -44.87
N SER A 431 -34.97 -3.89 -43.58
CA SER A 431 -35.63 -2.99 -42.60
C SER A 431 -35.61 -3.64 -41.19
N SER A 432 -35.66 -2.82 -40.13
CA SER A 432 -36.39 -2.96 -38.84
C SER A 432 -36.70 -4.33 -38.17
N GLY A 433 -36.51 -4.42 -36.85
CA GLY A 433 -37.19 -5.43 -36.02
C GLY A 433 -36.83 -5.40 -34.52
N GLN A 434 -37.61 -4.65 -33.76
CA GLN A 434 -37.68 -4.59 -32.29
C GLN A 434 -38.67 -5.68 -31.80
N VAL A 435 -38.35 -6.47 -30.76
CA VAL A 435 -39.36 -7.24 -29.98
C VAL A 435 -38.97 -7.33 -28.50
N SER A 436 -39.94 -6.94 -27.67
CA SER A 436 -40.06 -7.10 -26.22
C SER A 436 -40.93 -8.34 -25.91
N LEU A 437 -40.67 -9.00 -24.79
CA LEU A 437 -41.56 -9.88 -24.01
C LEU A 437 -40.99 -9.87 -22.58
N GLY A 438 -41.70 -9.60 -21.49
CA GLY A 438 -43.14 -9.63 -21.24
C GLY A 438 -43.39 -10.53 -20.04
N GLU A 439 -43.89 -9.94 -18.95
CA GLU A 439 -44.14 -10.48 -17.61
C GLU A 439 -44.95 -11.80 -17.57
N PHE A 440 -44.71 -12.59 -16.52
CA PHE A 440 -45.72 -13.49 -15.96
C PHE A 440 -45.78 -13.26 -14.45
N GLY A 441 -46.91 -12.70 -14.01
CA GLY A 441 -47.40 -12.83 -12.64
C GLY A 441 -48.73 -13.57 -12.67
N THR A 442 -48.94 -14.44 -11.70
CA THR A 442 -50.26 -14.71 -11.10
C THR A 442 -50.08 -15.26 -9.70
N GLU A 443 -50.79 -14.63 -8.77
CA GLU A 443 -50.98 -14.93 -7.35
C GLU A 443 -51.54 -16.34 -7.08
N HIS A 444 -51.25 -16.85 -5.87
CA HIS A 444 -52.28 -17.45 -5.02
C HIS A 444 -51.89 -17.30 -3.53
N ASP A 445 -52.82 -16.64 -2.82
CA ASP A 445 -53.08 -16.48 -1.36
C ASP A 445 -52.08 -15.76 -0.43
#